data_AF-A0A4R8FWG5-F1
#
_entry.id   AF-A0A4R8FWG5-F1
#
_cell.length_a   1.000
_cell.length_b   1.000
_cell.length_c   1.000
_cell.angle_alpha   90.00
_cell.angle_beta   90.00
_cell.angle_gamma   90.00
#
_symmetry.space_group_name_H-M   'P 1'
#
loop_
_entity.id
_entity.type
_entity.pdbx_description
1 polymer ?
#
loop_
_entity_poly.entity_id
_entity_poly.type
_entity_poly.pdbx_seq_one_letter_code
_entity_poly.pdbx_strand_id
1 'polypeptide(L)'
;MADAPGETSPIRLSVRSLSDLREAIARPRYDRARLRPGIVQIGLGNFHRAHQAWYLHRLMQQGLALDWAILGAGCARRMRTCATGYWRRTV
;
A
#
# COMPACT_ATOMS: atom_id res chain seq x y z
N MET A 1 33.46 1.01 -22.88
CA MET A 1 32.45 0.16 -23.54
C MET A 1 31.13 0.51 -22.87
N ALA A 2 30.32 1.33 -23.55
CA ALA A 2 29.15 2.00 -22.97
C ALA A 2 27.99 1.02 -22.79
N ASP A 3 27.44 0.91 -21.59
CA ASP A 3 26.11 0.37 -21.36
C ASP A 3 25.14 1.55 -21.44
N ALA A 4 24.27 1.56 -22.44
CA ALA A 4 23.29 2.61 -22.65
C ALA A 4 22.25 2.52 -21.52
N PRO A 5 21.81 3.64 -20.90
CA PRO A 5 20.68 3.59 -19.99
C PRO A 5 19.43 3.25 -20.82
N GLY A 6 19.06 1.97 -20.82
CA GLY A 6 17.82 1.50 -21.45
C GLY A 6 16.66 2.36 -20.97
N GLU A 7 15.96 2.95 -21.94
CA GLU A 7 14.86 3.89 -21.74
C GLU A 7 13.80 3.28 -20.81
N THR A 8 13.92 3.58 -19.52
CA THR A 8 13.05 2.99 -18.50
C THR A 8 11.78 3.81 -18.48
N SER A 9 10.81 3.42 -19.31
CA SER A 9 9.48 3.98 -19.24
C SER A 9 8.91 3.77 -17.82
N PRO A 10 8.43 4.83 -17.15
CA PRO A 10 7.97 4.73 -15.77
C PRO A 10 6.75 3.81 -15.68
N ILE A 11 6.89 2.68 -15.00
CA ILE A 11 5.78 1.75 -14.74
C ILE A 11 4.83 2.43 -13.76
N ARG A 12 3.57 2.61 -14.15
CA ARG A 12 2.52 3.12 -13.26
C ARG A 12 2.24 2.09 -12.16
N LEU A 13 2.53 2.44 -10.91
CA LEU A 13 2.27 1.59 -9.75
C LEU A 13 0.76 1.33 -9.58
N SER A 14 0.38 0.07 -9.76
CA SER A 14 -0.96 -0.45 -9.54
C SER A 14 -0.90 -1.92 -9.15
N VAL A 15 -1.99 -2.45 -8.60
CA VAL A 15 -2.08 -3.88 -8.22
C VAL A 15 -1.77 -4.82 -9.40
N ARG A 16 -2.13 -4.42 -10.63
CA ARG A 16 -1.88 -5.22 -11.84
C ARG A 16 -0.41 -5.23 -12.25
N SER A 17 0.29 -4.13 -12.01
CA SER A 17 1.70 -3.96 -12.42
C SER A 17 2.69 -4.40 -11.33
N LEU A 18 2.22 -5.02 -10.23
CA LEU A 18 3.10 -5.48 -9.15
C LEU A 18 4.06 -6.59 -9.60
N SER A 19 3.63 -7.43 -10.54
CA SER A 19 4.44 -8.50 -11.12
C SER A 19 5.57 -7.96 -12.00
N ASP A 20 5.35 -6.81 -12.64
CA ASP A 20 6.26 -6.17 -13.60
C ASP A 20 7.34 -5.32 -12.91
N LEU A 21 7.32 -5.24 -11.58
CA LEU A 21 8.31 -4.47 -10.82
C LEU A 21 9.68 -5.15 -10.87
N ARG A 22 10.74 -4.34 -10.84
CA ARG A 22 12.11 -4.83 -10.71
C ARG A 22 12.27 -5.65 -9.43
N GLU A 23 13.11 -6.69 -9.46
CA GLU A 23 13.36 -7.57 -8.31
C GLU A 23 13.90 -6.83 -7.07
N ALA A 24 14.57 -5.69 -7.26
CA ALA A 24 15.07 -4.85 -6.18
C ALA A 24 13.96 -4.23 -5.30
N ILE A 25 12.71 -4.20 -5.77
CA ILE A 25 11.60 -3.58 -5.03
C ILE A 25 10.87 -4.65 -4.20
N ALA A 26 10.87 -4.46 -2.88
CA ALA A 26 10.18 -5.36 -1.96
C ALA A 26 8.66 -5.36 -2.23
N ARG A 27 8.10 -6.56 -2.42
CA ARG A 27 6.67 -6.78 -2.68
C ARG A 27 5.97 -7.33 -1.44
N PRO A 28 4.68 -7.01 -1.24
CA PRO A 28 3.95 -7.60 -0.13
C PRO A 28 3.72 -9.10 -0.33
N ARG A 29 4.08 -9.93 0.67
CA ARG A 29 3.99 -11.40 0.58
C ARG A 29 2.67 -11.97 1.11
N TYR A 30 1.85 -11.15 1.76
CA TYR A 30 0.56 -11.56 2.33
C TYR A 30 -0.59 -11.36 1.33
N ASP A 31 -1.60 -12.21 1.44
CA ASP A 31 -2.83 -12.08 0.67
C ASP A 31 -3.68 -10.90 1.20
N ARG A 32 -3.81 -9.87 0.38
CA ARG A 32 -4.56 -8.65 0.70
C ARG A 32 -6.07 -8.87 0.67
N ALA A 33 -6.55 -9.90 -0.02
CA ALA A 33 -7.97 -10.23 -0.07
C ALA A 33 -8.47 -10.79 1.27
N ARG A 34 -7.57 -11.39 2.06
CA ARG A 34 -7.86 -11.96 3.38
C ARG A 34 -7.79 -10.96 4.53
N LEU A 35 -7.36 -9.72 4.27
CA LEU A 35 -7.29 -8.68 5.29
C LEU A 35 -8.69 -8.25 5.75
N ARG A 36 -8.89 -8.22 7.06
CA ARG A 36 -10.14 -7.75 7.68
C ARG A 36 -9.91 -6.39 8.34
N PRO A 37 -10.82 -5.42 8.14
CA PRO A 37 -10.67 -4.09 8.69
C PRO A 37 -10.91 -4.09 10.21
N GLY A 38 -9.99 -3.50 10.97
CA GLY A 38 -10.07 -3.38 12.42
C GLY A 38 -9.73 -1.98 12.96
N ILE A 39 -9.15 -1.10 12.14
CA ILE A 39 -8.76 0.26 12.54
C ILE A 39 -9.37 1.26 11.58
N VAL A 40 -10.03 2.30 12.11
CA VAL A 40 -10.45 3.46 11.31
C VAL A 40 -9.48 4.61 11.57
N GLN A 41 -8.75 5.03 10.53
CA GLN A 41 -7.88 6.19 10.60
C GLN A 41 -8.60 7.43 10.06
N ILE A 42 -8.79 8.41 10.92
CA ILE A 42 -9.28 9.74 10.53
C ILE A 42 -8.05 10.60 10.21
N GLY A 43 -8.00 11.15 8.99
CA GLY A 43 -6.87 11.96 8.53
C GLY A 43 -5.69 11.14 8.02
N LEU A 44 -5.72 10.75 6.75
CA LEU A 44 -4.62 10.04 6.08
C LEU A 44 -3.53 11.02 5.60
N GLY A 45 -2.56 11.32 6.46
CA GLY A 45 -1.35 12.08 6.11
C GLY A 45 -0.17 11.21 5.67
N ASN A 46 0.92 11.85 5.23
CA ASN A 46 2.20 11.16 4.95
C ASN A 46 2.74 10.42 6.19
N PHE A 47 2.59 11.01 7.37
CA PHE A 47 3.06 10.42 8.63
C PHE A 47 2.39 9.09 8.95
N HIS A 48 1.06 9.02 8.85
CA HIS A 48 0.32 7.78 9.09
C HIS A 48 0.81 6.64 8.16
N ARG A 49 1.06 6.96 6.89
CA ARG A 49 1.56 5.99 5.90
C ARG A 49 2.96 5.49 6.22
N ALA A 50 3.85 6.39 6.63
CA ALA A 50 5.23 6.05 6.94
C ALA A 50 5.38 5.35 8.29
N HIS A 51 4.50 5.60 9.25
CA HIS A 51 4.62 5.11 10.61
C HIS A 51 3.68 3.93 10.89
N GLN A 52 2.39 4.20 11.10
CA GLN A 52 1.44 3.18 11.56
C GLN A 52 1.17 2.11 10.50
N ALA A 53 0.98 2.52 9.25
CA ALA A 53 0.76 1.56 8.16
C ALA A 53 2.00 0.69 7.92
N TRP A 54 3.21 1.22 8.13
CA TRP A 54 4.45 0.45 7.98
C TRP A 54 4.62 -0.63 9.06
N TYR A 55 4.29 -0.35 10.32
CA TYR A 55 4.32 -1.36 11.38
C TYR A 55 3.31 -2.49 11.13
N LEU A 56 2.07 -2.13 10.76
CA LEU A 56 1.05 -3.12 10.43
C LEU A 56 1.45 -3.95 9.21
N HIS A 57 2.03 -3.31 8.19
CA HIS A 57 2.57 -4.02 7.03
C HIS A 57 3.59 -5.08 7.43
N ARG A 58 4.52 -4.75 8.34
CA ARG A 58 5.54 -5.68 8.81
C ARG A 58 4.97 -6.86 9.60
N LEU A 59 3.94 -6.63 10.43
CA LEU A 59 3.22 -7.71 11.12
C LEU A 59 2.48 -8.62 10.13
N MET A 60 1.83 -8.04 9.11
CA MET A 60 1.14 -8.80 8.07
C MET A 60 2.11 -9.63 7.22
N GLN A 61 3.35 -9.15 6.97
CA GLN A 61 4.39 -9.96 6.34
C GLN A 61 4.75 -11.22 7.14
N GLN A 62 4.62 -11.17 8.46
CA GLN A 62 4.86 -12.30 9.35
C GLN A 62 3.62 -13.19 9.51
N GLY A 63 2.53 -12.90 8.79
CA GLY A 63 1.25 -13.63 8.90
C GLY A 63 0.44 -13.26 10.14
N LEU A 64 0.84 -12.21 10.88
CA LEU A 64 0.18 -11.76 12.09
C LEU A 64 -0.74 -10.55 11.81
N ALA A 65 -1.70 -10.32 12.70
CA ALA A 65 -2.56 -9.12 12.69
C ALA A 65 -3.32 -8.85 11.36
N LEU A 66 -3.73 -9.92 10.64
CA LEU A 66 -4.50 -9.82 9.39
C LEU A 66 -5.90 -9.19 9.61
N ASP A 67 -6.38 -9.15 10.86
CA ASP A 67 -7.65 -8.53 11.25
C ASP A 67 -7.56 -7.03 11.58
N TRP A 68 -6.36 -6.45 11.50
CA TRP A 68 -6.11 -5.04 11.87
C TRP A 68 -5.89 -4.14 10.65
N ALA A 69 -6.55 -4.44 9.53
CA ALA A 69 -6.44 -3.60 8.35
C ALA A 69 -7.03 -2.20 8.59
N ILE A 70 -6.37 -1.20 8.01
CA ILE A 70 -6.71 0.23 8.20
C ILE A 70 -7.72 0.67 7.15
N LEU A 71 -8.85 1.20 7.62
CA LEU A 71 -9.80 1.96 6.82
C LEU A 71 -9.53 3.46 6.97
N GLY A 72 -9.18 4.11 5.86
CA GLY A 72 -9.04 5.56 5.84
C GLY A 72 -10.39 6.25 5.74
N ALA A 73 -10.68 7.14 6.68
CA ALA A 73 -11.82 8.05 6.64
C ALA A 73 -11.33 9.49 6.44
N GLY A 74 -11.70 10.10 5.33
CA GLY A 74 -11.46 11.51 5.06
C GLY A 74 -12.71 12.33 5.33
N CYS A 75 -12.71 13.17 6.37
CA CYS A 75 -13.82 14.09 6.66
C CYS A 75 -13.66 15.47 5.97
N ALA A 76 -12.55 15.70 5.28
CA ALA A 76 -12.26 16.97 4.62
C ALA A 76 -12.82 17.03 3.18
N ARG A 77 -13.40 18.16 2.80
CA ARG A 77 -14.01 18.46 1.47
C ARG A 77 -13.13 18.14 0.25
N ARG A 78 -11.81 18.07 0.43
CA ARG A 78 -10.83 17.76 -0.64
C ARG A 78 -10.53 16.26 -0.78
N MET A 79 -10.98 15.43 0.16
CA MET A 79 -10.72 14.00 0.21
C MET A 79 -11.94 13.23 -0.34
N ARG A 80 -11.94 12.89 -1.64
CA ARG A 80 -13.06 12.22 -2.34
C ARG A 80 -13.23 10.72 -2.01
N THR A 81 -12.61 10.22 -0.94
CA THR A 81 -12.66 8.79 -0.61
C THR A 81 -13.39 8.58 0.71
N CYS A 82 -14.72 8.63 0.66
CA CYS A 82 -15.55 8.09 1.73
C CYS A 82 -15.49 6.56 1.63
N ALA A 83 -14.70 5.94 2.50
CA ALA A 83 -14.73 4.51 2.82
C ALA A 83 -14.28 3.47 1.77
N THR A 84 -13.48 3.82 0.75
CA THR A 84 -12.92 2.78 -0.14
C THR A 84 -11.54 2.32 0.33
N GLY A 85 -11.50 1.07 0.81
CA GLY A 85 -10.35 0.35 1.39
C GLY A 85 -8.96 0.80 0.91
N TYR A 86 -8.25 1.46 1.82
CA TYR A 86 -6.89 1.98 1.66
C TYR A 86 -5.89 0.89 1.21
N TRP A 87 -6.06 -0.35 1.68
CA TRP A 87 -5.17 -1.47 1.36
C TRP A 87 -5.45 -2.19 0.03
N ARG A 88 -6.64 -1.99 -0.57
CA ARG A 88 -6.95 -2.57 -1.89
C ARG A 88 -6.44 -1.70 -3.04
N ARG A 89 -6.06 -0.45 -2.77
CA ARG A 89 -5.77 0.56 -3.81
C ARG A 89 -4.37 1.18 -3.72
N THR A 90 -3.63 0.97 -2.63
CA THR A 90 -2.30 1.56 -2.48
C THR A 90 -1.22 0.47 -2.60
N VAL A 91 -0.42 0.63 -3.67
CA VAL A 91 0.70 -0.19 -4.18
C VAL A 91 0.39 -1.65 -4.36
#